data_AF-A0A946DM52-F1
#
_entry.id   AF-A0A946DM52-F1
#
_cell.length_a   1.000
_cell.length_b   1.000
_cell.length_c   1.000
_cell.angle_alpha   90.00
_cell.angle_beta   90.00
_cell.angle_gamma   90.00
#
_symmetry.space_group_name_H-M   'P 1'
#
loop_
_entity.id
_entity.type
_entity.pdbx_description
1 polymer ?
#
loop_
_entity_poly.entity_id
_entity_poly.type
_entity_poly.pdbx_seq_one_letter_code
_entity_poly.pdbx_strand_id
1 'polypeptide(L)'
;MKELSLEKTTGFKIGFLTMAFAGFITLIWITGENIPGNVVEAVLWLSLVLLPLLYFLHSRIRLNLFFGFMVLGIPLGISLSIVDLVNLLNNVSGIDALDIGLSTSLLLAFFGGLVSAIGYFGYSWDEPVKQRELRIVDCFFVSAIIVVVPAARYIEYSFRNNDFADFLDPTSFGIFCSVFAMGIGLTKFKEMPVLSALPNIFVCVALLGAAHSTIGWVSASLISDLPMAGPTIVMGLLTMLYGVNAYLLSFVLILASDDFYENLNLTTKNWHLVEGFMFFFFMTLGPQTLFEIIQNNS
;
A
#
# COMPACT_ATOMS: atom_id res chain seq x y z
N MET A 1 -4.35 -15.63 -41.48
CA MET A 1 -3.47 -16.15 -40.40
C MET A 1 -3.33 -15.18 -39.21
N LYS A 2 -3.41 -13.85 -39.38
CA LYS A 2 -3.37 -12.85 -38.29
C LYS A 2 -4.68 -12.69 -37.49
N GLU A 3 -5.83 -12.94 -38.09
CA GLU A 3 -7.14 -12.85 -37.39
C GLU A 3 -7.38 -14.00 -36.41
N LEU A 4 -6.94 -15.21 -36.76
CA LEU A 4 -7.10 -16.40 -35.91
C LEU A 4 -6.28 -16.32 -34.60
N SER A 5 -5.18 -15.56 -34.59
CA SER A 5 -4.38 -15.36 -33.37
C SER A 5 -5.02 -14.35 -32.44
N LEU A 6 -5.68 -13.31 -32.97
CA LEU A 6 -6.27 -12.22 -32.20
C LEU A 6 -7.54 -12.66 -31.45
N GLU A 7 -8.38 -13.47 -32.09
CA GLU A 7 -9.58 -14.05 -31.47
C GLU A 7 -9.23 -14.97 -30.30
N LYS A 8 -8.13 -15.73 -30.43
CA LYS A 8 -7.62 -16.65 -29.40
C LYS A 8 -7.07 -15.91 -28.18
N THR A 9 -6.33 -14.80 -28.36
CA THR A 9 -5.87 -13.96 -27.24
C THR A 9 -7.01 -13.24 -26.56
N THR A 10 -8.00 -12.76 -27.31
CA THR A 10 -9.16 -12.03 -26.75
C THR A 10 -10.05 -12.98 -25.93
N GLY A 11 -10.34 -14.17 -26.45
CA GLY A 11 -11.11 -15.20 -25.73
C GLY A 11 -10.41 -15.68 -24.46
N PHE A 12 -9.08 -15.85 -24.49
CA PHE A 12 -8.29 -16.20 -23.31
C PHE A 12 -8.37 -15.14 -22.21
N LYS A 13 -8.20 -13.85 -22.56
CA LYS A 13 -8.27 -12.75 -21.58
C LYS A 13 -9.65 -12.61 -20.95
N ILE A 14 -10.72 -12.79 -21.74
CA ILE A 14 -12.09 -12.78 -21.22
C ILE A 14 -12.30 -13.95 -20.25
N GLY A 15 -11.90 -15.16 -20.63
CA GLY A 15 -12.01 -16.33 -19.76
C GLY A 15 -11.23 -16.18 -18.45
N PHE A 16 -10.00 -15.67 -18.51
CA PHE A 16 -9.21 -15.36 -17.32
C PHE A 16 -9.92 -14.35 -16.40
N LEU A 17 -10.42 -13.24 -16.96
CA LEU A 17 -11.08 -12.20 -16.17
C LEU A 17 -12.36 -12.73 -15.51
N THR A 18 -13.14 -13.55 -16.22
CA THR A 18 -14.35 -14.18 -15.66
C THR A 18 -14.00 -15.09 -14.48
N MET A 19 -12.96 -15.92 -14.60
CA MET A 19 -12.52 -16.81 -13.53
C MET A 19 -11.93 -16.02 -12.35
N ALA A 20 -11.11 -15.01 -12.62
CA ALA A 20 -10.54 -14.13 -11.59
C ALA A 20 -11.66 -13.41 -10.82
N PHE A 21 -12.67 -12.90 -11.52
CA PHE A 21 -13.83 -12.24 -10.91
C PHE A 21 -14.65 -13.22 -10.05
N ALA A 22 -14.96 -14.41 -10.57
CA ALA A 22 -15.70 -15.43 -9.82
C ALA A 22 -14.93 -15.86 -8.55
N GLY A 23 -13.61 -16.06 -8.66
CA GLY A 23 -12.74 -16.35 -7.53
C GLY A 23 -12.69 -15.22 -6.51
N PHE A 24 -12.61 -13.97 -6.97
CA PHE A 24 -12.62 -12.78 -6.12
C PHE A 24 -13.92 -12.64 -5.31
N ILE A 25 -15.07 -12.80 -5.97
CA ILE A 25 -16.39 -12.77 -5.29
C ILE A 25 -16.53 -13.92 -4.29
N THR A 26 -16.09 -15.12 -4.66
CA THR A 26 -16.10 -16.29 -3.76
C THR A 26 -15.23 -16.03 -2.53
N LEU A 27 -14.06 -15.43 -2.71
CA LEU A 27 -13.18 -15.09 -1.61
C LEU A 27 -13.76 -14.01 -0.71
N ILE A 28 -14.41 -12.98 -1.25
CA ILE A 28 -15.14 -11.99 -0.44
C ILE A 28 -16.15 -12.68 0.46
N TRP A 29 -16.94 -13.60 -0.09
CA TRP A 29 -17.95 -14.33 0.67
C TRP A 29 -17.30 -15.16 1.78
N ILE A 30 -16.37 -16.06 1.43
CA ILE A 30 -15.70 -16.93 2.40
C ILE A 30 -15.03 -16.11 3.50
N THR A 31 -14.34 -15.03 3.13
CA THR A 31 -13.66 -14.17 4.09
C THR A 31 -14.66 -13.48 5.01
N GLY A 32 -15.79 -13.01 4.48
CA GLY A 32 -16.84 -12.34 5.27
C GLY A 32 -17.56 -13.27 6.25
N GLU A 33 -17.59 -14.57 5.98
CA GLU A 33 -18.15 -15.56 6.91
C GLU A 33 -17.16 -16.00 8.01
N ASN A 34 -15.85 -15.83 7.78
CA ASN A 34 -14.83 -16.47 8.62
C ASN A 34 -13.88 -15.48 9.33
N ILE A 35 -13.86 -14.20 8.96
CA ILE A 35 -12.98 -13.17 9.54
C ILE A 35 -13.84 -12.02 10.10
N PRO A 36 -13.59 -11.54 11.34
CA PRO A 36 -14.42 -10.53 12.00
C PRO A 36 -14.35 -9.11 11.39
N GLY A 37 -13.51 -8.89 10.38
CA GLY A 37 -13.35 -7.58 9.72
C GLY A 37 -14.44 -7.27 8.68
N ASN A 38 -14.63 -5.98 8.39
CA ASN A 38 -15.58 -5.54 7.36
C ASN A 38 -14.99 -5.71 5.95
N VAL A 39 -15.13 -6.92 5.42
CA VAL A 39 -14.64 -7.31 4.09
C VAL A 39 -15.19 -6.40 2.98
N VAL A 40 -16.47 -6.08 3.03
CA VAL A 40 -17.13 -5.26 2.00
C VAL A 40 -16.56 -3.85 2.00
N GLU A 41 -16.40 -3.25 3.18
CA GLU A 41 -15.79 -1.92 3.34
C GLU A 41 -14.35 -1.89 2.80
N ALA A 42 -13.53 -2.88 3.14
CA ALA A 42 -12.15 -2.97 2.64
C ALA A 42 -12.10 -3.02 1.10
N VAL A 43 -12.93 -3.86 0.48
CA VAL A 43 -13.01 -3.98 -0.98
C VAL A 43 -13.52 -2.69 -1.63
N LEU A 44 -14.52 -2.04 -1.04
CA LEU A 44 -15.08 -0.80 -1.56
C LEU A 44 -14.04 0.33 -1.54
N TRP A 45 -13.34 0.54 -0.43
CA TRP A 45 -12.31 1.58 -0.31
C TRP A 45 -11.16 1.36 -1.27
N LEU A 46 -10.66 0.12 -1.37
CA LEU A 46 -9.61 -0.21 -2.34
C LEU A 46 -10.08 0.05 -3.78
N SER A 47 -11.31 -0.35 -4.11
CA SER A 47 -11.90 -0.17 -5.44
C SER A 47 -12.11 1.32 -5.77
N LEU A 48 -12.49 2.13 -4.79
CA LEU A 48 -12.71 3.57 -4.92
C LEU A 48 -11.44 4.33 -5.32
N VAL A 49 -10.25 3.85 -4.93
CA VAL A 49 -8.98 4.41 -5.37
C VAL A 49 -8.53 3.81 -6.69
N LEU A 50 -8.49 2.48 -6.72
CA LEU A 50 -7.84 1.72 -7.78
C LEU A 50 -8.56 1.85 -9.12
N LEU A 51 -9.88 1.67 -9.15
CA LEU A 51 -10.62 1.64 -10.42
C LEU A 51 -10.65 3.01 -11.12
N PRO A 52 -10.93 4.14 -10.44
CA PRO A 52 -10.86 5.46 -11.08
C PRO A 52 -9.46 5.78 -11.59
N LEU A 53 -8.42 5.42 -10.81
CA LEU A 53 -7.04 5.67 -11.18
C LEU A 53 -6.62 4.84 -12.41
N LEU A 54 -6.93 3.55 -12.44
CA LEU A 54 -6.65 2.69 -13.60
C LEU A 54 -7.45 3.13 -14.84
N TYR A 55 -8.73 3.46 -14.66
CA TYR A 55 -9.56 3.97 -15.74
C TYR A 55 -8.97 5.25 -16.34
N PHE A 56 -8.54 6.19 -15.48
CA PHE A 56 -7.94 7.45 -15.91
C PHE A 56 -6.61 7.22 -16.63
N LEU A 57 -5.70 6.43 -16.05
CA LEU A 57 -4.40 6.11 -16.66
C LEU A 57 -4.58 5.37 -17.98
N HIS A 58 -5.48 4.40 -18.06
CA HIS A 58 -5.78 3.72 -19.32
C HIS A 58 -6.32 4.69 -20.37
N SER A 59 -7.23 5.60 -19.99
CA SER A 59 -7.83 6.58 -20.90
C SER A 59 -6.81 7.60 -21.42
N ARG A 60 -5.82 8.00 -20.59
CA ARG A 60 -4.82 9.01 -20.96
C ARG A 60 -3.62 8.44 -21.70
N ILE A 61 -3.05 7.36 -21.17
CA ILE A 61 -1.76 6.82 -21.64
C ILE A 61 -1.83 5.41 -22.21
N ARG A 62 -3.04 4.83 -22.26
CA ARG A 62 -3.26 3.42 -22.62
C ARG A 62 -2.39 2.48 -21.77
N LEU A 63 -2.33 2.76 -20.47
CA LEU A 63 -1.69 1.88 -19.50
C LEU A 63 -2.31 0.49 -19.61
N ASN A 64 -1.47 -0.54 -19.63
CA ASN A 64 -1.93 -1.92 -19.54
C ASN A 64 -2.60 -2.13 -18.18
N LEU A 65 -3.87 -2.52 -18.17
CA LEU A 65 -4.66 -2.64 -16.94
C LEU A 65 -4.10 -3.72 -16.01
N PHE A 66 -3.64 -4.85 -16.54
CA PHE A 66 -3.02 -5.90 -15.74
C PHE A 66 -1.71 -5.45 -15.11
N PHE A 67 -0.90 -4.69 -15.86
CA PHE A 67 0.28 -4.04 -15.29
C PHE A 67 -0.09 -3.07 -14.17
N GLY A 68 -1.12 -2.23 -14.38
CA GLY A 68 -1.62 -1.31 -13.37
C GLY A 68 -2.09 -2.02 -12.10
N PHE A 69 -2.90 -3.08 -12.23
CA PHE A 69 -3.29 -3.93 -11.09
C PHE A 69 -2.06 -4.48 -10.36
N MET A 70 -1.09 -5.02 -11.10
CA MET A 70 0.13 -5.61 -10.57
C MET A 70 0.93 -4.61 -9.71
N VAL A 71 1.17 -3.40 -10.22
CA VAL A 71 2.06 -2.43 -9.56
C VAL A 71 1.36 -1.56 -8.51
N LEU A 72 0.05 -1.38 -8.59
CA LEU A 72 -0.69 -0.48 -7.69
C LEU A 72 -1.47 -1.18 -6.58
N GLY A 73 -1.85 -2.45 -6.74
CA GLY A 73 -2.67 -3.18 -5.76
C GLY A 73 -2.06 -3.20 -4.36
N ILE A 74 -0.85 -3.75 -4.23
CA ILE A 74 -0.13 -3.85 -2.95
C ILE A 74 0.09 -2.48 -2.29
N PRO A 75 0.71 -1.47 -2.94
CA PRO A 75 0.99 -0.21 -2.26
C PRO A 75 -0.28 0.56 -1.85
N LEU A 76 -1.35 0.50 -2.65
CA LEU A 76 -2.63 1.12 -2.28
C LEU A 76 -3.29 0.40 -1.10
N GLY A 77 -3.29 -0.93 -1.11
CA GLY A 77 -3.81 -1.73 0.00
C GLY A 77 -3.06 -1.47 1.31
N ILE A 78 -1.72 -1.43 1.26
CA ILE A 78 -0.88 -1.10 2.41
C ILE A 78 -1.13 0.34 2.88
N SER A 79 -1.23 1.31 1.97
CA SER A 79 -1.50 2.71 2.32
C SER A 79 -2.80 2.86 3.10
N LEU A 80 -3.90 2.28 2.60
CA LEU A 80 -5.19 2.30 3.29
C LEU A 80 -5.15 1.53 4.62
N SER A 81 -4.46 0.39 4.66
CA SER A 81 -4.28 -0.40 5.87
C SER A 81 -3.58 0.39 6.98
N ILE A 82 -2.51 1.12 6.65
CA ILE A 82 -1.78 1.94 7.62
C ILE A 82 -2.67 3.10 8.13
N VAL A 83 -3.47 3.72 7.25
CA VAL A 83 -4.44 4.74 7.67
C VAL A 83 -5.41 4.20 8.72
N ASP A 84 -5.98 3.02 8.48
CA ASP A 84 -6.91 2.40 9.43
C ASP A 84 -6.21 2.02 10.73
N LEU A 85 -4.97 1.51 10.69
CA LEU A 85 -4.18 1.19 11.88
C LEU A 85 -3.84 2.42 12.73
N VAL A 86 -3.43 3.53 12.11
CA VAL A 86 -3.16 4.78 12.84
C VAL A 86 -4.44 5.29 13.50
N ASN A 87 -5.56 5.28 12.77
CA ASN A 87 -6.85 5.66 13.33
C ASN A 87 -7.27 4.76 14.50
N LEU A 88 -7.06 3.45 14.37
CA LEU A 88 -7.37 2.49 15.42
C LEU A 88 -6.58 2.80 16.68
N LEU A 89 -5.26 3.00 16.57
CA LEU A 89 -4.39 3.31 17.70
C LEU A 89 -4.74 4.64 18.39
N ASN A 90 -5.23 5.63 17.63
CA ASN A 90 -5.58 6.94 18.18
C ASN A 90 -6.99 6.99 18.79
N ASN A 91 -7.93 6.13 18.36
CA ASN A 91 -9.36 6.32 18.65
C ASN A 91 -10.07 5.11 19.27
N VAL A 92 -9.41 3.95 19.40
CA VAL A 92 -10.07 2.74 19.89
C VAL A 92 -10.42 2.87 21.38
N SER A 93 -11.68 2.58 21.72
CA SER A 93 -12.22 2.68 23.08
C SER A 93 -12.79 1.35 23.61
N GLY A 94 -12.63 0.24 22.87
CA GLY A 94 -13.10 -1.09 23.28
C GLY A 94 -12.48 -2.24 22.48
N ILE A 95 -12.46 -3.43 23.07
CA ILE A 95 -11.83 -4.65 22.51
C ILE A 95 -12.55 -5.13 21.24
N ASP A 96 -13.88 -5.09 21.20
CA ASP A 96 -14.63 -5.50 20.00
C ASP A 96 -14.35 -4.58 18.81
N ALA A 97 -14.20 -3.28 19.06
CA ALA A 97 -13.81 -2.31 18.04
C ALA A 97 -12.35 -2.50 17.58
N LEU A 98 -11.49 -2.98 18.49
CA LEU A 98 -10.10 -3.31 18.17
C LEU A 98 -10.01 -4.48 17.19
N ASP A 99 -10.71 -5.58 17.46
CA ASP A 99 -10.69 -6.78 16.62
C ASP A 99 -11.24 -6.50 15.21
N ILE A 100 -12.41 -5.86 15.14
CA ILE A 100 -13.04 -5.49 13.85
C ILE A 100 -12.13 -4.53 13.08
N GLY A 101 -11.59 -3.50 13.75
CA GLY A 101 -10.74 -2.49 13.12
C GLY A 101 -9.41 -3.06 12.61
N LEU A 102 -8.74 -3.87 13.41
CA LEU A 102 -7.49 -4.54 13.03
C LEU A 102 -7.72 -5.49 11.85
N SER A 103 -8.76 -6.33 11.94
CA SER A 103 -9.10 -7.27 10.87
C SER A 103 -9.43 -6.54 9.57
N THR A 104 -10.21 -5.46 9.62
CA THR A 104 -10.53 -4.62 8.45
C THR A 104 -9.27 -3.98 7.85
N SER A 105 -8.37 -3.48 8.69
CA SER A 105 -7.09 -2.92 8.28
C SER A 105 -6.26 -3.94 7.50
N LEU A 106 -6.16 -5.18 7.98
CA LEU A 106 -5.38 -6.24 7.31
C LEU A 106 -6.04 -6.71 6.02
N LEU A 107 -7.38 -6.73 5.97
CA LEU A 107 -8.13 -7.07 4.77
C LEU A 107 -7.82 -6.10 3.61
N LEU A 108 -7.61 -4.81 3.88
CA LEU A 108 -7.19 -3.84 2.86
C LEU A 108 -5.86 -4.25 2.19
N ALA A 109 -4.86 -4.63 2.99
CA ALA A 109 -3.57 -5.10 2.48
C ALA A 109 -3.71 -6.44 1.74
N PHE A 110 -4.53 -7.36 2.27
CA PHE A 110 -4.82 -8.66 1.66
C PHE A 110 -5.46 -8.54 0.28
N PHE A 111 -6.53 -7.74 0.15
CA PHE A 111 -7.18 -7.51 -1.15
C PHE A 111 -6.29 -6.71 -2.09
N GLY A 112 -5.44 -5.81 -1.59
CA GLY A 112 -4.40 -5.16 -2.39
C GLY A 112 -3.42 -6.17 -3.00
N GLY A 113 -2.97 -7.14 -2.20
CA GLY A 113 -2.15 -8.26 -2.65
C GLY A 113 -2.84 -9.12 -3.71
N LEU A 114 -4.12 -9.45 -3.51
CA LEU A 114 -4.90 -10.24 -4.46
C LEU A 114 -5.10 -9.51 -5.79
N VAL A 115 -5.42 -8.22 -5.76
CA VAL A 115 -5.47 -7.37 -6.94
C VAL A 115 -4.15 -7.40 -7.69
N SER A 116 -3.02 -7.23 -6.98
CA SER A 116 -1.70 -7.34 -7.59
C SER A 116 -1.43 -8.72 -8.19
N ALA A 117 -1.90 -9.81 -7.56
CA ALA A 117 -1.79 -11.15 -8.10
C ALA A 117 -2.61 -11.34 -9.38
N ILE A 118 -3.85 -10.83 -9.43
CA ILE A 118 -4.67 -10.82 -10.66
C ILE A 118 -3.93 -10.08 -11.78
N GLY A 119 -3.34 -8.92 -11.46
CA GLY A 119 -2.49 -8.18 -12.40
C GLY A 119 -1.30 -8.98 -12.89
N TYR A 120 -0.55 -9.61 -11.98
CA TYR A 120 0.63 -10.40 -12.29
C TYR A 120 0.33 -11.59 -13.21
N PHE A 121 -0.71 -12.38 -12.88
CA PHE A 121 -1.08 -13.55 -13.69
C PHE A 121 -1.77 -13.19 -15.00
N GLY A 122 -2.44 -12.04 -15.08
CA GLY A 122 -3.07 -11.56 -16.30
C GLY A 122 -2.14 -10.78 -17.23
N TYR A 123 -1.01 -10.28 -16.72
CA TYR A 123 -0.09 -9.45 -17.50
C TYR A 123 0.74 -10.30 -18.47
N SER A 124 0.77 -9.86 -19.72
CA SER A 124 1.59 -10.45 -20.79
C SER A 124 2.86 -9.62 -20.94
N TRP A 125 4.02 -10.21 -20.63
CA TRP A 125 5.32 -9.52 -20.57
C TRP A 125 5.82 -9.02 -21.94
N ASP A 126 5.21 -9.49 -23.01
CA ASP A 126 5.41 -9.07 -24.39
C ASP A 126 4.57 -7.84 -24.79
N GLU A 127 3.62 -7.41 -23.94
CA GLU A 127 2.79 -6.24 -24.19
C GLU A 127 3.43 -4.95 -23.66
N PRO A 128 3.37 -3.84 -24.42
CA PRO A 128 3.87 -2.55 -23.95
C PRO A 128 3.11 -2.11 -22.70
N VAL A 129 3.86 -1.60 -21.71
CA VAL A 129 3.31 -1.11 -20.44
C VAL A 129 2.38 0.10 -20.66
N LYS A 130 2.80 1.04 -21.51
CA LYS A 130 2.06 2.26 -21.89
C LYS A 130 2.30 2.59 -23.36
N GLN A 131 1.42 3.39 -23.96
CA GLN A 131 1.57 3.85 -25.35
C GLN A 131 1.91 5.34 -25.47
N ARG A 132 1.70 6.12 -24.41
CA ARG A 132 1.93 7.58 -24.38
C ARG A 132 2.49 7.99 -23.02
N GLU A 133 3.12 9.14 -22.93
CA GLU A 133 3.50 9.75 -21.65
C GLU A 133 2.30 10.40 -20.96
N LEU A 134 2.36 10.39 -19.62
CA LEU A 134 1.41 11.11 -18.80
C LEU A 134 1.78 12.58 -18.76
N ARG A 135 0.85 13.47 -19.12
CA ARG A 135 1.10 14.92 -19.05
C ARG A 135 1.23 15.34 -17.59
N ILE A 136 2.05 16.35 -17.31
CA ILE A 136 2.26 16.88 -15.95
C ILE A 136 0.93 17.25 -15.26
N VAL A 137 -0.02 17.85 -15.99
CA VAL A 137 -1.36 18.16 -15.46
C VAL A 137 -2.11 16.88 -15.05
N ASP A 138 -2.04 15.83 -15.86
CA ASP A 138 -2.64 14.54 -15.54
C ASP A 138 -1.93 13.87 -14.33
N CYS A 139 -0.63 14.11 -14.14
CA CYS A 139 0.10 13.67 -12.95
C CYS A 139 -0.45 14.30 -11.67
N PHE A 140 -0.83 15.59 -11.69
CA PHE A 140 -1.47 16.23 -10.53
C PHE A 140 -2.81 15.57 -10.20
N PHE A 141 -3.62 15.24 -11.20
CA PHE A 141 -4.90 14.54 -10.98
C PHE A 141 -4.69 13.15 -10.38
N VAL A 142 -3.76 12.36 -10.92
CA VAL A 142 -3.47 11.01 -10.41
C VAL A 142 -2.90 11.08 -8.99
N SER A 143 -1.97 12.01 -8.76
CA SER A 143 -1.39 12.27 -7.43
C SER A 143 -2.46 12.69 -6.43
N ALA A 144 -3.42 13.51 -6.84
CA ALA A 144 -4.53 13.92 -5.99
C ALA A 144 -5.39 12.71 -5.59
N ILE A 145 -5.70 11.79 -6.50
CA ILE A 145 -6.45 10.56 -6.17
C ILE A 145 -5.69 9.72 -5.14
N ILE A 146 -4.37 9.54 -5.33
CA ILE A 146 -3.51 8.75 -4.44
C ILE A 146 -3.49 9.32 -3.02
N VAL A 147 -3.51 10.65 -2.86
CA VAL A 147 -3.40 11.30 -1.54
C VAL A 147 -4.77 11.57 -0.91
N VAL A 148 -5.75 12.03 -1.69
CA VAL A 148 -7.05 12.48 -1.17
C VAL A 148 -7.86 11.32 -0.62
N VAL A 149 -7.80 10.12 -1.22
CA VAL A 149 -8.64 9.02 -0.73
C VAL A 149 -8.13 8.46 0.61
N PRO A 150 -6.83 8.16 0.81
CA PRO A 150 -6.30 7.83 2.13
C PRO A 150 -6.58 8.93 3.18
N ALA A 151 -6.46 10.21 2.80
CA ALA A 151 -6.81 11.31 3.69
C ALA A 151 -8.31 11.37 4.02
N ALA A 152 -9.19 11.13 3.05
CA ALA A 152 -10.64 11.08 3.25
C ALA A 152 -11.03 9.91 4.15
N ARG A 153 -10.39 8.75 3.98
CA ARG A 153 -10.54 7.59 4.87
C ARG A 153 -10.06 7.90 6.28
N TYR A 154 -8.94 8.62 6.42
CA TYR A 154 -8.48 9.08 7.72
C TYR A 154 -9.52 9.98 8.40
N ILE A 155 -10.04 10.94 7.64
CA ILE A 155 -11.02 11.93 8.06
C ILE A 155 -12.38 11.31 8.43
N GLU A 156 -12.84 10.26 7.74
CA GLU A 156 -14.09 9.56 8.05
C GLU A 156 -14.10 9.04 9.50
N TYR A 157 -12.98 8.50 9.97
CA TYR A 157 -12.82 8.09 11.37
C TYR A 157 -12.57 9.29 12.29
N SER A 158 -11.76 10.26 11.86
CA SER A 158 -11.35 11.42 12.67
C SER A 158 -12.45 12.47 12.88
N PHE A 159 -13.49 12.55 12.03
CA PHE A 159 -14.64 13.45 12.26
C PHE A 159 -15.42 13.14 13.55
N ARG A 160 -15.15 12.00 14.20
CA ARG A 160 -15.64 11.73 15.55
C ARG A 160 -14.85 12.49 16.63
N ASN A 161 -13.60 12.88 16.37
CA ASN A 161 -12.63 13.42 17.37
C ASN A 161 -11.81 14.67 16.94
N ASN A 162 -12.05 15.28 15.77
CA ASN A 162 -11.54 16.62 15.36
C ASN A 162 -10.00 16.80 15.20
N ASP A 163 -9.20 15.77 14.88
CA ASP A 163 -7.74 15.92 14.76
C ASP A 163 -7.14 15.41 13.44
N PHE A 164 -7.29 16.21 12.37
CA PHE A 164 -6.56 15.99 11.11
C PHE A 164 -5.05 16.27 11.26
N ALA A 165 -4.66 17.08 12.25
CA ALA A 165 -3.26 17.44 12.50
C ALA A 165 -2.40 16.21 12.82
N ASP A 166 -2.97 15.21 13.49
CA ASP A 166 -2.29 13.96 13.85
C ASP A 166 -1.86 13.14 12.62
N PHE A 167 -2.51 13.33 11.47
CA PHE A 167 -2.12 12.70 10.21
C PHE A 167 -0.84 13.27 9.62
N LEU A 168 -0.49 14.52 9.96
CA LEU A 168 0.65 15.27 9.43
C LEU A 168 1.81 15.35 10.42
N ASP A 169 1.93 14.36 11.32
CA ASP A 169 2.91 14.33 12.40
C ASP A 169 4.30 14.88 11.98
N PRO A 170 4.74 16.01 12.56
CA PRO A 170 5.97 16.69 12.13
C PRO A 170 7.22 15.83 12.28
N THR A 171 7.28 14.96 13.29
CA THR A 171 8.45 14.11 13.54
C THR A 171 8.56 13.04 12.46
N SER A 172 7.46 12.35 12.16
CA SER A 172 7.36 11.38 11.06
C SER A 172 7.75 12.02 9.72
N PHE A 173 7.28 13.25 9.47
CA PHE A 173 7.64 13.99 8.26
C PHE A 173 9.12 14.40 8.24
N GLY A 174 9.69 14.75 9.40
CA GLY A 174 11.11 15.01 9.56
C GLY A 174 11.98 13.79 9.26
N ILE A 175 11.56 12.59 9.69
CA ILE A 175 12.24 11.33 9.36
C ILE A 175 12.17 11.08 7.85
N PHE A 176 10.98 11.21 7.25
CA PHE A 176 10.78 11.11 5.80
C PHE A 176 11.73 12.04 5.04
N CYS A 177 11.75 13.33 5.39
CA CYS A 177 12.58 14.34 4.72
C CYS A 177 14.08 14.03 4.87
N SER A 178 14.50 13.52 6.02
CA SER A 178 15.89 13.20 6.30
C SER A 178 16.39 12.05 5.42
N VAL A 179 15.62 10.96 5.35
CA VAL A 179 15.95 9.80 4.51
C VAL A 179 15.86 10.17 3.03
N PHE A 180 14.86 10.98 2.64
CA PHE A 180 14.74 11.48 1.28
C PHE A 180 15.96 12.31 0.87
N ALA A 181 16.37 13.30 1.69
CA ALA A 181 17.54 14.13 1.43
C ALA A 181 18.82 13.29 1.33
N MET A 182 19.01 12.32 2.23
CA MET A 182 20.13 11.38 2.18
C MET A 182 20.11 10.55 0.88
N GLY A 183 18.96 9.99 0.51
CA GLY A 183 18.79 9.21 -0.70
C GLY A 183 19.13 10.00 -1.96
N ILE A 184 18.66 11.25 -2.07
CA ILE A 184 18.98 12.16 -3.17
C ILE A 184 20.49 12.48 -3.18
N GLY A 185 21.08 12.77 -2.03
CA GLY A 185 22.51 13.05 -1.90
C GLY A 185 23.37 11.89 -2.39
N LEU A 186 23.07 10.66 -1.93
CA LEU A 186 23.78 9.45 -2.35
C LEU A 186 23.57 9.12 -3.84
N THR A 187 22.38 9.36 -4.36
CA THR A 187 22.06 9.17 -5.78
C THR A 187 22.89 10.10 -6.66
N LYS A 188 22.98 11.39 -6.28
CA LYS A 188 23.81 12.38 -6.98
C LYS A 188 25.30 12.05 -6.84
N PHE A 189 25.76 11.62 -5.66
CA PHE A 189 27.14 11.21 -5.44
C PHE A 189 27.55 10.02 -6.33
N LYS A 190 26.63 9.10 -6.60
CA LYS A 190 26.82 7.97 -7.52
C LYS A 190 26.55 8.29 -9.00
N GLU A 191 26.27 9.56 -9.33
CA GLU A 191 25.93 10.02 -10.68
C GLU A 191 24.74 9.26 -11.32
N MET A 192 23.82 8.78 -10.48
CA MET A 192 22.63 8.04 -10.93
C MET A 192 21.48 9.01 -11.27
N PRO A 193 20.62 8.67 -12.26
CA PRO A 193 19.41 9.45 -12.53
C PRO A 193 18.48 9.48 -11.31
N VAL A 194 18.07 10.68 -10.89
CA VAL A 194 17.25 10.85 -9.68
C VAL A 194 15.90 10.16 -9.80
N LEU A 195 15.23 10.30 -10.94
CA LEU A 195 13.87 9.79 -11.16
C LEU A 195 13.80 8.25 -11.02
N SER A 196 14.79 7.52 -11.53
CA SER A 196 14.85 6.05 -11.41
C SER A 196 15.26 5.58 -10.01
N ALA A 197 15.90 6.44 -9.21
CA ALA A 197 16.27 6.15 -7.84
C ALA A 197 15.12 6.38 -6.84
N LEU A 198 14.18 7.29 -7.14
CA LEU A 198 13.07 7.64 -6.24
C LEU A 198 12.32 6.43 -5.66
N PRO A 199 11.93 5.42 -6.46
CA PRO A 199 11.20 4.28 -5.90
C PRO A 199 12.01 3.52 -4.84
N ASN A 200 13.33 3.38 -5.01
CA ASN A 200 14.19 2.74 -4.01
C ASN A 200 14.29 3.57 -2.72
N ILE A 201 14.41 4.89 -2.86
CA ILE A 201 14.47 5.81 -1.72
C ILE A 201 13.18 5.71 -0.91
N PHE A 202 12.02 5.73 -1.57
CA PHE A 202 10.73 5.72 -0.88
C PHE A 202 10.37 4.35 -0.27
N VAL A 203 10.77 3.24 -0.90
CA VAL A 203 10.73 1.91 -0.26
C VAL A 203 11.61 1.90 0.99
N CYS A 204 12.81 2.47 0.94
CA CYS A 204 13.69 2.58 2.11
C CYS A 204 13.03 3.37 3.25
N VAL A 205 12.37 4.50 2.95
CA VAL A 205 11.59 5.25 3.94
C VAL A 205 10.49 4.37 4.56
N ALA A 206 9.76 3.61 3.73
CA ALA A 206 8.71 2.72 4.21
C ALA A 206 9.25 1.64 5.17
N LEU A 207 10.36 1.00 4.80
CA LEU A 207 11.03 -0.02 5.62
C LEU A 207 11.55 0.56 6.95
N LEU A 208 12.14 1.76 6.92
CA LEU A 208 12.60 2.43 8.13
C LEU A 208 11.44 2.85 9.04
N GLY A 209 10.29 3.26 8.46
CA GLY A 209 9.07 3.50 9.22
C GLY A 209 8.58 2.25 9.97
N ALA A 210 8.47 1.11 9.27
CA ALA A 210 8.11 -0.17 9.88
C ALA A 210 9.09 -0.60 11.00
N ALA A 211 10.40 -0.43 10.75
CA ALA A 211 11.42 -0.69 11.74
C ALA A 211 11.29 0.23 12.96
N HIS A 212 11.00 1.52 12.74
CA HIS A 212 10.81 2.49 13.81
C HIS A 212 9.62 2.16 14.71
N SER A 213 8.47 1.78 14.13
CA SER A 213 7.32 1.30 14.91
C SER A 213 7.69 0.09 15.77
N THR A 214 8.42 -0.86 15.19
CA THR A 214 8.85 -2.07 15.89
C THR A 214 9.83 -1.77 17.03
N ILE A 215 10.78 -0.86 16.81
CA ILE A 215 11.70 -0.39 17.85
C ILE A 215 10.93 0.28 18.99
N GLY A 216 9.92 1.08 18.66
CA GLY A 216 9.03 1.72 19.63
C GLY A 216 8.33 0.71 20.52
N TRP A 217 7.70 -0.30 19.92
CA TRP A 217 7.05 -1.40 20.63
C TRP A 217 8.00 -2.16 21.54
N VAL A 218 9.14 -2.60 21.01
CA VAL A 218 10.13 -3.38 21.77
C VAL A 218 10.68 -2.57 22.94
N SER A 219 11.05 -1.31 22.71
CA SER A 219 11.63 -0.45 23.75
C SER A 219 10.64 -0.21 24.88
N ALA A 220 9.40 0.13 24.56
CA ALA A 220 8.33 0.35 25.53
C ALA A 220 7.99 -0.93 26.32
N SER A 221 7.97 -2.08 25.64
CA SER A 221 7.72 -3.38 26.27
C SER A 221 8.83 -3.75 27.27
N LEU A 222 10.10 -3.51 26.93
CA LEU A 222 11.24 -3.83 27.79
C LEU A 222 11.30 -2.97 29.07
N ILE A 223 10.90 -1.69 28.97
CA ILE A 223 10.90 -0.77 30.13
C ILE A 223 9.53 -0.69 30.84
N SER A 224 8.54 -1.49 30.41
CA SER A 224 7.17 -1.49 30.91
C SER A 224 6.44 -0.13 30.83
N ASP A 225 6.82 0.71 29.86
CA ASP A 225 6.20 2.02 29.59
C ASP A 225 5.25 1.91 28.38
N LEU A 226 4.17 1.16 28.56
CA LEU A 226 3.14 0.97 27.54
C LEU A 226 2.51 2.29 27.03
N PRO A 227 2.33 3.34 27.86
CA PRO A 227 1.87 4.65 27.38
C PRO A 227 2.75 5.26 26.28
N MET A 228 4.07 5.02 26.29
CA MET A 228 4.98 5.48 25.23
C MET A 228 4.95 4.61 23.96
N ALA A 229 4.44 3.37 24.03
CA ALA A 229 4.42 2.45 22.90
C ALA A 229 3.54 2.96 21.76
N GLY A 230 2.30 3.35 22.06
CA GLY A 230 1.30 3.79 21.08
C GLY A 230 1.79 4.94 20.20
N PRO A 231 2.21 6.10 20.76
CA PRO A 231 2.70 7.22 19.98
C PRO A 231 3.91 6.88 19.10
N THR A 232 4.84 6.04 19.59
CA THR A 232 6.03 5.66 18.82
C THR A 232 5.68 4.70 17.66
N ILE A 233 4.73 3.79 17.88
CA ILE A 233 4.20 2.94 16.82
C ILE A 233 3.54 3.78 15.73
N VAL A 234 2.68 4.73 16.11
CA VAL A 234 2.01 5.66 15.20
C VAL A 234 3.01 6.48 14.39
N MET A 235 4.07 6.98 15.03
CA MET A 235 5.14 7.73 14.35
C MET A 235 5.82 6.89 13.25
N GLY A 236 6.17 5.63 13.54
CA GLY A 236 6.75 4.74 12.53
C GLY A 236 5.75 4.38 11.41
N LEU A 237 4.47 4.22 11.74
CA LEU A 237 3.40 3.92 10.77
C LEU A 237 3.17 5.11 9.84
N LEU A 238 3.10 6.34 10.35
CA LEU A 238 2.99 7.55 9.53
C LEU A 238 4.23 7.74 8.65
N THR A 239 5.43 7.49 9.17
CA THR A 239 6.66 7.46 8.35
C THR A 239 6.54 6.44 7.22
N MET A 240 6.03 5.24 7.53
CA MET A 240 5.82 4.19 6.54
C MET A 240 4.79 4.61 5.47
N LEU A 241 3.68 5.22 5.89
CA LEU A 241 2.63 5.75 5.03
C LEU A 241 3.19 6.78 4.04
N TYR A 242 4.00 7.72 4.52
CA TYR A 242 4.66 8.72 3.67
C TYR A 242 5.58 8.05 2.64
N GLY A 243 6.35 7.04 3.05
CA GLY A 243 7.18 6.25 2.13
C GLY A 243 6.36 5.55 1.06
N VAL A 244 5.28 4.85 1.43
CA VAL A 244 4.40 4.13 0.49
C VAL A 244 3.71 5.08 -0.48
N ASN A 245 3.18 6.21 -0.01
CA ASN A 245 2.52 7.19 -0.89
C ASN A 245 3.53 7.90 -1.79
N ALA A 246 4.70 8.28 -1.29
CA ALA A 246 5.75 8.86 -2.12
C ALA A 246 6.26 7.86 -3.17
N TYR A 247 6.33 6.57 -2.84
CA TYR A 247 6.60 5.50 -3.80
C TYR A 247 5.55 5.48 -4.93
N LEU A 248 4.26 5.53 -4.60
CA LEU A 248 3.18 5.64 -5.58
C LEU A 248 3.30 6.91 -6.43
N LEU A 249 3.61 8.06 -5.84
CA LEU A 249 3.83 9.31 -6.56
C LEU A 249 5.04 9.23 -7.50
N SER A 250 6.11 8.55 -7.10
CA SER A 250 7.28 8.34 -7.95
C SER A 250 6.94 7.54 -9.20
N PHE A 251 6.04 6.55 -9.08
CA PHE A 251 5.52 5.81 -10.23
C PHE A 251 4.77 6.73 -11.20
N VAL A 252 3.95 7.66 -10.70
CA VAL A 252 3.27 8.66 -11.53
C VAL A 252 4.26 9.53 -12.29
N LEU A 253 5.34 9.98 -11.62
CA LEU A 253 6.40 10.76 -12.27
C LEU A 253 7.13 9.97 -13.35
N ILE A 254 7.37 8.68 -13.13
CA ILE A 254 7.96 7.77 -14.12
C ILE A 254 7.04 7.62 -15.34
N LEU A 255 5.72 7.53 -15.15
CA LEU A 255 4.76 7.47 -16.27
C LEU A 255 4.78 8.74 -17.14
N ALA A 256 5.22 9.86 -16.58
CA ALA A 256 5.39 11.13 -17.27
C ALA A 256 6.72 11.27 -18.02
N SER A 257 7.58 10.26 -17.94
CA SER A 257 8.88 10.24 -18.61
C SER A 257 8.87 9.30 -19.83
N ASP A 258 9.71 9.65 -20.80
CA ASP A 258 10.06 8.80 -21.95
C ASP A 258 10.78 7.53 -21.53
N ASP A 259 11.63 7.63 -20.51
CA ASP A 259 12.40 6.51 -19.98
C ASP A 259 11.53 5.71 -19.00
N PHE A 260 10.63 4.87 -19.54
CA PHE A 260 10.10 3.78 -18.73
C PHE A 260 11.21 2.73 -18.59
N TYR A 261 12.09 2.94 -17.60
CA TYR A 261 13.25 2.08 -17.43
C TYR A 261 12.79 0.64 -17.20
N GLU A 262 13.11 -0.25 -18.15
CA GLU A 262 12.78 -1.69 -18.09
C GLU A 262 13.29 -2.35 -16.79
N ASN A 263 14.27 -1.75 -16.13
CA ASN A 263 14.90 -2.24 -14.89
C ASN A 263 14.36 -1.62 -13.58
N LEU A 264 13.18 -0.99 -13.57
CA LEU A 264 12.64 -0.42 -12.32
C LEU A 264 12.30 -1.47 -11.26
N ASN A 265 12.14 -2.74 -11.63
CA ASN A 265 11.86 -3.85 -10.70
C ASN A 265 10.73 -3.50 -9.69
N LEU A 266 9.63 -2.92 -10.20
CA LEU A 266 8.51 -2.44 -9.37
C LEU A 266 7.84 -3.58 -8.60
N THR A 267 7.80 -4.79 -9.17
CA THR A 267 7.29 -5.99 -8.49
C THR A 267 8.14 -6.35 -7.26
N THR A 268 9.47 -6.32 -7.39
CA THR A 268 10.40 -6.52 -6.27
C THR A 268 10.24 -5.43 -5.21
N LYS A 269 10.03 -4.18 -5.62
CA LYS A 269 9.78 -3.06 -4.69
C LYS A 269 8.47 -3.23 -3.93
N ASN A 270 7.40 -3.64 -4.61
CA ASN A 270 6.14 -3.98 -3.96
C ASN A 270 6.33 -5.12 -2.97
N TRP A 271 7.14 -6.13 -3.30
CA TRP A 271 7.47 -7.21 -2.38
C TRP A 271 8.21 -6.71 -1.13
N HIS A 272 9.18 -5.80 -1.27
CA HIS A 272 9.81 -5.18 -0.10
C HIS A 272 8.83 -4.39 0.77
N LEU A 273 7.83 -3.73 0.19
CA LEU A 273 6.77 -3.09 0.97
C LEU A 273 5.96 -4.12 1.77
N VAL A 274 5.65 -5.27 1.18
CA VAL A 274 5.01 -6.40 1.89
C VAL A 274 5.90 -6.89 3.02
N GLU A 275 7.20 -7.10 2.78
CA GLU A 275 8.14 -7.54 3.80
C GLU A 275 8.20 -6.57 4.98
N GLY A 276 8.29 -5.27 4.72
CA GLY A 276 8.26 -4.25 5.77
C GLY A 276 6.95 -4.24 6.56
N PHE A 277 5.83 -4.34 5.85
CA PHE A 277 4.51 -4.34 6.47
C PHE A 277 4.29 -5.59 7.34
N MET A 278 4.65 -6.76 6.83
CA MET A 278 4.56 -8.02 7.58
C MET A 278 5.55 -8.07 8.75
N PHE A 279 6.75 -7.49 8.60
CA PHE A 279 7.70 -7.37 9.69
C PHE A 279 7.10 -6.56 10.85
N PHE A 280 6.55 -5.38 10.56
CA PHE A 280 5.82 -4.60 11.57
C PHE A 280 4.69 -5.43 12.20
N PHE A 281 3.85 -6.06 11.37
CA PHE A 281 2.70 -6.81 11.84
C PHE A 281 3.11 -7.94 12.80
N PHE A 282 4.03 -8.81 12.39
CA PHE A 282 4.43 -9.95 13.22
C PHE A 282 5.17 -9.54 14.50
N MET A 283 5.95 -8.46 14.45
CA MET A 283 6.75 -8.04 15.61
C MET A 283 5.99 -7.17 16.59
N THR A 284 4.94 -6.47 16.15
CA THR A 284 4.22 -5.46 16.96
C THR A 284 2.78 -5.84 17.24
N LEU A 285 2.08 -6.41 16.26
CA LEU A 285 0.65 -6.74 16.33
C LEU A 285 0.39 -8.25 16.31
N GLY A 286 1.44 -9.06 16.34
CA GLY A 286 1.35 -10.51 16.36
C GLY A 286 0.63 -10.99 17.61
N PRO A 287 -0.10 -12.12 17.55
CA PRO A 287 -0.65 -12.75 18.73
C PRO A 287 0.48 -13.14 19.69
N GLN A 288 0.14 -13.31 20.96
CA GLN A 288 1.06 -13.88 21.95
C GLN A 288 1.64 -15.19 21.44
N THR A 289 2.93 -15.39 21.70
CA THR A 289 3.58 -16.64 21.31
C THR A 289 3.02 -17.81 22.12
N LEU A 290 3.12 -19.04 21.60
CA LEU A 290 2.67 -20.24 22.31
C LEU A 290 3.26 -20.33 23.73
N PHE A 291 4.52 -19.93 23.89
CA PHE A 291 5.21 -19.94 25.19
C PHE A 291 4.66 -18.88 26.15
N GLU A 292 4.35 -17.68 25.67
CA GLU A 292 3.68 -16.64 26.47
C GLU A 292 2.30 -17.09 26.92
N ILE A 293 1.53 -17.75 26.06
CA ILE A 293 0.21 -18.30 26.42
C ILE A 293 0.36 -19.35 27.53
N ILE A 294 1.33 -20.26 27.41
CA ILE A 294 1.57 -21.29 28.45
C ILE A 294 1.96 -20.61 29.77
N GLN A 295 2.86 -19.63 29.73
CA GLN A 295 3.35 -18.92 30.92
C GLN A 295 2.26 -18.07 31.60
N ASN A 296 1.39 -17.42 30.82
CA ASN A 296 0.32 -16.57 31.37
C ASN A 296 -0.87 -17.38 31.91
N ASN A 297 -1.01 -18.65 31.50
CA ASN A 297 -2.08 -19.55 31.94
C ASN A 297 -1.61 -20.61 32.97
N SER A 298 -0.34 -20.57 33.38
CA SER A 298 0.27 -21.44 34.41
C SER A 298 0.48 -20.70 35.73
#